data_AF-A0A3S3INN2-F1
#
_entry.id   AF-A0A3S3INN2-F1
#
_cell.length_a   1.000
_cell.length_b   1.000
_cell.length_c   1.000
_cell.angle_alpha   90.00
_cell.angle_beta   90.00
_cell.angle_gamma   90.00
#
_symmetry.space_group_name_H-M   'P 1'
#
loop_
_entity.id
_entity.type
_entity.pdbx_description
1 polymer ?
#
loop_
_entity_poly.entity_id
_entity_poly.type
_entity_poly.pdbx_seq_one_letter_code
_entity_poly.pdbx_strand_id
1 'polypeptide(L)'
;LMGTLGQVVILSSFPRDRTLKINMYISLAGQSGPLVGPLVGGALTTYVSWRWIFYINIPIALTAALLAASLFPSTTKPVRTPFDFPGFLLVGSGMGLLVFGMDSLAAKDTASSLIGIELGLAIIILTIAAFYCLRARNPLLDLNLLRIRTFRISFLTGGSLDTIGLSSVVFLLPLMFQLGFGMSAVQAGSLTFVAAIGSLVMRFFMPRLLNHFGFKRVLVTNTPIVALLVAGFALMQESLPAWIVLAYIFTFGVFRSVQWASTGNLSYSDIAPEQLARFSALYYILWQLAVAISVGLAAALLSLLAGGGKASVDDYRILFVVEGLITLCALSAYLRLTPQDGAHVSGHGTHMSTD
;
A
#
# COMPACT_ATOMS: atom_id res chain seq x y z
N LEU A 1 -7.76 9.79 0.17
CA LEU A 1 -8.79 10.86 0.05
C LEU A 1 -10.06 10.42 -0.71
N MET A 2 -9.97 9.59 -1.76
CA MET A 2 -11.14 9.02 -2.45
C MET A 2 -11.98 8.03 -1.62
N GLY A 3 -11.38 7.38 -0.62
CA GLY A 3 -11.96 6.19 0.03
C GLY A 3 -13.07 6.40 1.07
N THR A 4 -13.41 7.64 1.47
CA THR A 4 -14.41 7.81 2.56
C THR A 4 -15.48 8.85 2.29
N LEU A 5 -15.14 10.08 1.86
CA LEU A 5 -16.16 11.12 1.62
C LEU A 5 -16.62 11.19 0.15
N GLY A 6 -15.69 11.17 -0.81
CA GLY A 6 -16.02 11.25 -2.23
C GLY A 6 -16.92 10.09 -2.69
N GLN A 7 -16.56 8.86 -2.31
CA GLN A 7 -17.34 7.67 -2.64
C GLN A 7 -18.73 7.69 -2.00
N VAL A 8 -18.87 8.19 -0.77
CA VAL A 8 -20.18 8.34 -0.10
C VAL A 8 -21.06 9.35 -0.81
N VAL A 9 -20.51 10.50 -1.21
CA VAL A 9 -21.25 11.52 -1.98
C VAL A 9 -21.77 10.89 -3.28
N ILE A 10 -20.91 10.22 -4.04
CA ILE A 10 -21.28 9.59 -5.31
C ILE A 10 -22.38 8.54 -5.13
N LEU A 11 -22.25 7.66 -4.12
CA LEU A 11 -23.26 6.63 -3.83
C LEU A 11 -24.58 7.25 -3.37
N SER A 12 -24.56 8.42 -2.74
CA SER A 12 -25.75 9.14 -2.31
C SER A 12 -26.40 10.01 -3.41
N SER A 13 -25.63 10.41 -4.43
CA SER A 13 -26.07 11.35 -5.47
C SER A 13 -26.52 10.70 -6.77
N PHE A 14 -26.15 9.43 -7.04
CA PHE A 14 -26.47 8.76 -8.31
C PHE A 14 -27.26 7.46 -8.11
N PRO A 15 -28.23 7.16 -9.00
CA PRO A 15 -28.95 5.89 -8.99
C PRO A 15 -28.02 4.70 -9.33
N ARG A 16 -28.35 3.52 -8.78
CA ARG A 16 -27.48 2.32 -8.78
C ARG A 16 -27.05 1.85 -10.18
N ASP A 17 -27.85 2.12 -11.20
CA ASP A 17 -27.56 1.79 -12.61
C ASP A 17 -26.40 2.60 -13.19
N ARG A 18 -26.20 3.84 -12.73
CA ARG A 18 -25.08 4.71 -13.15
C ARG A 18 -23.86 4.61 -12.25
N THR A 19 -24.04 4.16 -11.00
CA THR A 19 -22.95 3.98 -10.03
C THR A 19 -21.82 3.10 -10.57
N LEU A 20 -22.14 2.05 -11.34
CA LEU A 20 -21.14 1.19 -11.96
C LEU A 20 -20.24 1.93 -12.96
N LYS A 21 -20.85 2.70 -13.88
CA LYS A 21 -20.10 3.50 -14.86
C LYS A 21 -19.26 4.57 -14.17
N ILE A 22 -19.81 5.22 -13.15
CA ILE A 22 -19.11 6.26 -12.38
C ILE A 22 -17.92 5.66 -11.61
N ASN A 23 -18.10 4.52 -10.94
CA ASN A 23 -17.01 3.81 -10.26
C ASN A 23 -15.91 3.38 -11.23
N MET A 24 -16.26 3.00 -12.46
CA MET A 24 -15.28 2.70 -13.51
C MET A 24 -14.46 3.94 -13.89
N TYR A 25 -15.10 5.09 -14.16
CA TYR A 25 -14.39 6.33 -14.48
C TYR A 25 -13.49 6.79 -13.34
N ILE A 26 -13.96 6.70 -12.09
CA ILE A 26 -13.17 7.04 -10.90
C ILE A 26 -11.98 6.10 -10.75
N SER A 27 -12.19 4.80 -10.94
CA SER A 27 -11.11 3.82 -10.87
C SER A 27 -10.05 4.07 -11.95
N LEU A 28 -10.48 4.43 -13.17
CA LEU A 28 -9.58 4.80 -14.26
C LEU A 28 -8.77 6.07 -13.91
N ALA A 29 -9.43 7.13 -13.42
CA ALA A 29 -8.78 8.37 -13.01
C ALA A 29 -7.84 8.18 -11.80
N GLY A 30 -8.22 7.36 -10.83
CA GLY A 30 -7.36 7.04 -9.68
C GLY A 30 -6.11 6.25 -10.08
N GLN A 31 -6.18 5.46 -11.15
CA GLN A 31 -5.07 4.64 -11.63
C GLN A 31 -4.16 5.35 -12.64
N SER A 32 -4.62 6.43 -13.28
CA SER A 32 -3.75 7.21 -14.16
C SER A 32 -2.57 7.82 -13.40
N GLY A 33 -2.73 8.10 -12.10
CA GLY A 33 -1.65 8.63 -11.24
C GLY A 33 -0.44 7.68 -11.14
N PRO A 34 -0.58 6.46 -10.57
CA PRO A 34 0.52 5.49 -10.50
C PRO A 34 1.06 5.06 -11.86
N LEU A 35 0.22 5.10 -12.90
CA LEU A 35 0.64 4.83 -14.28
C LEU A 35 1.54 5.98 -14.77
N VAL A 36 1.07 7.21 -14.83
CA VAL A 36 1.83 8.32 -15.42
C VAL A 36 2.94 8.85 -14.50
N GLY A 37 2.82 8.62 -13.19
CA GLY A 37 3.66 9.17 -12.14
C GLY A 37 5.16 8.93 -12.30
N PRO A 38 5.66 7.69 -12.45
CA PRO A 38 7.09 7.42 -12.61
C PRO A 38 7.69 8.08 -13.86
N LEU A 39 6.95 8.13 -14.97
CA LEU A 39 7.41 8.77 -16.21
C LEU A 39 7.49 10.29 -16.07
N VAL A 40 6.42 10.93 -15.57
CA VAL A 40 6.37 12.38 -15.38
C VAL A 40 7.34 12.81 -14.28
N GLY A 41 7.39 12.09 -13.16
CA GLY A 41 8.32 12.36 -12.06
C GLY A 41 9.78 12.20 -12.49
N GLY A 42 10.09 11.15 -13.26
CA GLY A 42 11.40 10.94 -13.86
C GLY A 42 11.80 12.09 -14.81
N ALA A 43 10.88 12.49 -15.70
CA ALA A 43 11.09 13.59 -16.65
C ALA A 43 11.30 14.94 -15.96
N LEU A 44 10.44 15.28 -14.98
CA LEU A 44 10.57 16.51 -14.21
C LEU A 44 11.90 16.55 -13.43
N THR A 45 12.30 15.43 -12.85
CA THR A 45 13.57 15.32 -12.10
C THR A 45 14.79 15.43 -13.01
N THR A 46 14.72 14.87 -14.22
CA THR A 46 15.86 14.81 -15.14
C THR A 46 16.04 16.12 -15.93
N TYR A 47 14.95 16.73 -16.42
CA TYR A 47 15.04 17.85 -17.36
C TYR A 47 14.80 19.22 -16.71
N VAL A 48 14.19 19.29 -15.53
CA VAL A 48 13.79 20.56 -14.91
C VAL A 48 14.36 20.69 -13.51
N SER A 49 13.73 20.04 -12.54
CA SER A 49 14.13 19.95 -11.14
C SER A 49 13.12 19.06 -10.42
N TRP A 50 13.60 18.25 -9.47
CA TRP A 50 12.74 17.44 -8.60
C TRP A 50 11.65 18.27 -7.88
N ARG A 51 11.89 19.58 -7.66
CA ARG A 51 10.93 20.50 -7.00
C ARG A 51 9.60 20.60 -7.75
N TRP A 52 9.60 20.41 -9.07
CA TRP A 52 8.38 20.48 -9.89
C TRP A 52 7.40 19.35 -9.64
N ILE A 53 7.86 18.23 -9.06
CA ILE A 53 6.98 17.16 -8.57
C ILE A 53 6.02 17.69 -7.50
N PHE A 54 6.42 18.71 -6.74
CA PHE A 54 5.54 19.39 -5.78
C PHE A 54 4.70 20.48 -6.44
N TYR A 55 5.32 21.32 -7.29
CA TYR A 55 4.61 22.43 -7.92
C TYR A 55 3.47 22.00 -8.83
N ILE A 56 3.56 20.86 -9.52
CA ILE A 56 2.47 20.36 -10.38
C ILE A 56 1.20 20.04 -9.60
N ASN A 57 1.30 19.73 -8.30
CA ASN A 57 0.14 19.45 -7.45
C ASN A 57 -0.62 20.72 -7.07
N ILE A 58 0.04 21.88 -7.00
CA ILE A 58 -0.58 23.16 -6.62
C ILE A 58 -1.73 23.56 -7.55
N PRO A 59 -1.55 23.68 -8.88
CA PRO A 59 -2.64 24.06 -9.76
C PRO A 59 -3.76 23.01 -9.76
N ILE A 60 -3.42 21.72 -9.71
CA ILE A 60 -4.41 20.64 -9.66
C ILE A 60 -5.27 20.74 -8.39
N ALA A 61 -4.63 20.94 -7.23
CA ALA A 61 -5.31 21.10 -5.95
C ALA A 61 -6.18 22.36 -5.92
N LEU A 62 -5.68 23.48 -6.47
CA LEU A 62 -6.43 24.72 -6.55
C LEU A 62 -7.67 24.57 -7.45
N THR A 63 -7.52 23.99 -8.64
CA THR A 63 -8.65 23.71 -9.54
C THR A 63 -9.67 22.79 -8.88
N ALA A 64 -9.22 21.72 -8.22
CA ALA A 64 -10.11 20.82 -7.49
C ALA A 64 -10.85 21.54 -6.35
N ALA A 65 -10.19 22.42 -5.61
CA ALA A 65 -10.79 23.22 -4.54
C ALA A 65 -11.84 24.22 -5.09
N LEU A 66 -11.54 24.90 -6.19
CA LEU A 66 -12.46 25.83 -6.86
C LEU A 66 -13.69 25.11 -7.43
N LEU A 67 -13.49 23.95 -8.07
CA LEU A 67 -14.58 23.12 -8.57
C LEU A 67 -15.42 22.56 -7.41
N ALA A 68 -14.79 22.14 -6.31
CA ALA A 68 -15.52 21.67 -5.14
C ALA A 68 -16.37 22.80 -4.54
N ALA A 69 -15.81 24.00 -4.37
CA ALA A 69 -16.52 25.16 -3.83
C ALA A 69 -17.69 25.64 -4.71
N SER A 70 -17.59 25.45 -6.03
CA SER A 70 -18.63 25.88 -6.99
C SER A 70 -19.69 24.82 -7.28
N LEU A 71 -19.35 23.52 -7.22
CA LEU A 71 -20.24 22.42 -7.64
C LEU A 71 -20.93 21.69 -6.47
N PHE A 72 -20.37 21.72 -5.25
CA PHE A 72 -20.99 21.02 -4.12
C PHE A 72 -22.16 21.82 -3.53
N PRO A 73 -23.34 21.23 -3.35
CA PRO A 73 -24.45 21.87 -2.66
C PRO A 73 -24.10 22.17 -1.19
N SER A 74 -24.47 23.36 -0.68
CA SER A 74 -24.27 23.76 0.73
C SER A 74 -25.07 22.94 1.75
N THR A 75 -25.88 21.97 1.31
CA THR A 75 -26.74 21.15 2.17
C THR A 75 -26.00 19.92 2.69
N THR A 76 -25.11 20.12 3.66
CA THR A 76 -24.54 19.02 4.45
C THR A 76 -25.50 18.64 5.57
N LYS A 77 -25.94 17.37 5.62
CA LYS A 77 -26.57 16.82 6.82
C LYS A 77 -25.58 16.95 7.99
N PRO A 78 -25.99 17.45 9.17
CA PRO A 78 -25.10 17.56 10.31
C PRO A 78 -24.65 16.17 10.75
N VAL A 79 -23.34 15.89 10.65
CA VAL A 79 -22.73 14.71 11.24
C VAL A 79 -22.72 14.93 12.76
N ARG A 80 -23.57 14.19 13.48
CA ARG A 80 -23.79 14.37 14.94
C ARG A 80 -22.82 13.59 15.83
N THR A 81 -21.79 12.97 15.26
CA THR A 81 -20.78 12.26 16.07
C THR A 81 -19.69 13.24 16.52
N PRO A 82 -19.43 13.37 17.84
CA PRO A 82 -18.35 14.20 18.33
C PRO A 82 -17.00 13.67 17.83
N PHE A 83 -16.11 14.56 17.42
CA PHE A 83 -14.77 14.21 16.95
C PHE A 83 -13.89 13.74 18.11
N ASP A 84 -13.20 12.62 17.93
CA ASP A 84 -12.25 12.08 18.90
C ASP A 84 -10.89 12.79 18.79
N PHE A 85 -10.81 13.99 19.38
CA PHE A 85 -9.60 14.79 19.40
C PHE A 85 -8.44 14.14 20.19
N PRO A 86 -8.65 13.52 21.38
CA PRO A 86 -7.58 12.83 22.09
C PRO A 86 -7.03 11.63 21.30
N GLY A 87 -7.90 10.80 20.73
CA GLY A 87 -7.49 9.68 19.89
C GLY A 87 -6.74 10.15 18.63
N PHE A 88 -7.19 11.23 18.01
CA PHE A 88 -6.49 11.87 16.89
C PHE A 88 -5.07 12.31 17.25
N LEU A 89 -4.89 13.01 18.38
CA LEU A 89 -3.58 13.46 18.82
C LEU A 89 -2.67 12.27 19.16
N LEU A 90 -3.16 11.26 19.88
CA LEU A 90 -2.37 10.09 20.26
C LEU A 90 -1.92 9.27 19.05
N VAL A 91 -2.84 8.94 18.15
CA VAL A 91 -2.53 8.18 16.93
C VAL A 91 -1.64 9.00 16.00
N GLY A 92 -1.99 10.27 15.76
CA GLY A 92 -1.25 11.15 14.85
C GLY A 92 0.18 11.41 15.33
N SER A 93 0.37 11.73 16.61
CA SER A 93 1.72 11.94 17.17
C SER A 93 2.52 10.65 17.23
N GLY A 94 1.92 9.52 17.62
CA GLY A 94 2.60 8.23 17.67
C GLY A 94 3.05 7.75 16.28
N MET A 95 2.20 7.88 15.26
CA MET A 95 2.56 7.56 13.88
C MET A 95 3.63 8.51 13.33
N GLY A 96 3.47 9.82 13.57
CA GLY A 96 4.44 10.82 13.11
C GLY A 96 5.82 10.58 13.71
N LEU A 97 5.88 10.28 15.01
CA LEU A 97 7.13 9.97 15.70
C LEU A 97 7.73 8.64 15.26
N LEU A 98 6.91 7.63 14.94
CA LEU A 98 7.41 6.37 14.39
C LEU A 98 8.06 6.60 13.02
N VAL A 99 7.39 7.33 12.12
CA VAL A 99 7.92 7.68 10.80
C VAL A 99 9.21 8.47 10.93
N PHE A 100 9.23 9.46 11.83
CA PHE A 100 10.42 10.25 12.11
C PHE A 100 11.57 9.39 12.62
N GLY A 101 11.33 8.54 13.61
CA GLY A 101 12.35 7.64 14.14
C GLY A 101 12.89 6.67 13.09
N MET A 102 12.04 6.18 12.17
CA MET A 102 12.49 5.33 11.05
C MET A 102 13.34 6.09 10.04
N ASP A 103 13.04 7.37 9.78
CA ASP A 103 13.88 8.24 8.94
C ASP A 103 15.23 8.51 9.62
N SER A 104 15.22 8.76 10.93
CA SER A 104 16.42 8.90 11.76
C SER A 104 17.31 7.65 11.74
N LEU A 105 16.75 6.43 11.56
CA LEU A 105 17.56 5.22 11.38
C LEU A 105 18.38 5.23 10.09
N ALA A 106 17.87 5.87 9.03
CA ALA A 106 18.58 5.98 7.77
C ALA A 106 19.62 7.13 7.80
N ALA A 107 19.42 8.12 8.67
CA ALA A 107 20.29 9.27 8.84
C ALA A 107 21.62 8.91 9.52
N LYS A 108 22.74 9.28 8.88
CA LYS A 108 24.09 8.92 9.34
C LYS A 108 24.59 9.73 10.55
N ASP A 109 24.04 10.93 10.75
CA ASP A 109 24.56 11.88 11.74
C ASP A 109 23.77 11.87 13.06
N THR A 110 22.75 11.02 13.18
CA THR A 110 21.89 10.97 14.36
C THR A 110 22.46 10.01 15.40
N ALA A 111 22.58 10.46 16.65
CA ALA A 111 23.05 9.62 17.75
C ALA A 111 22.12 8.41 17.96
N SER A 112 22.67 7.21 18.08
CA SER A 112 21.91 5.96 18.27
C SER A 112 21.00 5.99 19.52
N SER A 113 21.38 6.75 20.55
CA SER A 113 20.57 6.99 21.73
C SER A 113 19.31 7.80 21.44
N LEU A 114 19.38 8.81 20.57
CA LEU A 114 18.22 9.62 20.16
C LEU A 114 17.24 8.78 19.33
N ILE A 115 17.75 7.96 18.42
CA ILE A 115 16.94 7.03 17.61
C ILE A 115 16.18 6.06 18.52
N GLY A 116 16.86 5.48 19.51
CA GLY A 116 16.24 4.59 20.50
C GLY A 116 15.15 5.27 21.32
N ILE A 117 15.35 6.54 21.68
CA ILE A 117 14.35 7.35 22.38
C ILE A 117 13.15 7.64 21.48
N GLU A 118 13.36 8.05 20.23
CA GLU A 118 12.30 8.35 19.26
C GLU A 118 11.42 7.13 18.99
N LEU A 119 12.03 5.99 18.67
CA LEU A 119 11.29 4.74 18.45
C LEU A 119 10.63 4.22 19.73
N GLY A 120 11.34 4.27 20.86
CA GLY A 120 10.79 3.85 22.15
C GLY A 120 9.56 4.67 22.53
N LEU A 121 9.65 6.00 22.38
CA LEU A 121 8.55 6.92 22.65
C LEU A 121 7.39 6.71 21.66
N ALA A 122 7.68 6.46 20.38
CA ALA A 122 6.64 6.13 19.39
C ALA A 122 5.88 4.87 19.77
N ILE A 123 6.58 3.80 20.17
CA ILE A 123 5.96 2.54 20.63
C ILE A 123 5.10 2.79 21.87
N ILE A 124 5.60 3.57 22.85
CA ILE A 124 4.85 3.90 24.07
C ILE A 124 3.57 4.67 23.72
N ILE A 125 3.66 5.73 22.90
CA ILE A 125 2.50 6.56 22.52
C ILE A 125 1.49 5.72 21.75
N LEU A 126 1.92 4.91 20.78
CA LEU A 126 1.01 4.06 20.00
C LEU A 126 0.36 2.98 20.88
N THR A 127 1.08 2.46 21.88
CA THR A 127 0.53 1.52 22.86
C THR A 127 -0.57 2.20 23.70
N ILE A 128 -0.31 3.41 24.20
CA ILE A 128 -1.30 4.22 24.91
C ILE A 128 -2.51 4.52 24.00
N ALA A 129 -2.26 4.89 22.74
CA ALA A 129 -3.30 5.16 21.76
C ALA A 129 -4.18 3.92 21.53
N ALA A 130 -3.57 2.72 21.46
CA ALA A 130 -4.29 1.47 21.31
C ALA A 130 -5.19 1.18 22.52
N PHE A 131 -4.67 1.32 23.75
CA PHE A 131 -5.47 1.16 24.96
C PHE A 131 -6.59 2.20 25.07
N TYR A 132 -6.34 3.44 24.66
CA TYR A 132 -7.36 4.48 24.59
C TYR A 132 -8.48 4.10 23.61
N CYS A 133 -8.12 3.72 22.38
CA CYS A 133 -9.07 3.37 21.33
C CYS A 133 -9.92 2.14 21.68
N LEU A 134 -9.38 1.20 22.49
CA LEU A 134 -10.14 0.05 22.98
C LEU A 134 -11.16 0.39 24.08
N ARG A 135 -10.98 1.51 24.80
CA ARG A 135 -11.83 1.91 25.94
C ARG A 135 -12.77 3.07 25.63
N ALA A 136 -12.43 3.91 24.65
CA ALA A 136 -13.22 5.08 24.30
C ALA A 136 -14.58 4.70 23.71
N ARG A 137 -15.60 5.54 23.94
CA ARG A 137 -16.99 5.27 23.52
C ARG A 137 -17.22 5.49 22.02
N ASN A 138 -16.50 6.43 21.41
CA ASN A 138 -16.49 6.73 19.98
C ASN A 138 -15.04 6.97 19.53
N PRO A 139 -14.20 5.93 19.49
CA PRO A 139 -12.79 6.09 19.13
C PRO A 139 -12.66 6.49 17.66
N LEU A 140 -11.62 7.25 17.34
CA LEU A 140 -11.22 7.54 15.96
C LEU A 140 -10.94 6.23 15.19
N LEU A 141 -10.31 5.26 15.87
CA LEU A 141 -9.99 3.95 15.36
C LEU A 141 -10.74 2.87 16.12
N ASP A 142 -11.70 2.21 15.47
CA ASP A 142 -12.44 1.10 16.07
C ASP A 142 -11.62 -0.20 16.02
N LEU A 143 -10.72 -0.38 16.98
CA LEU A 143 -9.83 -1.54 17.06
C LEU A 143 -10.57 -2.86 17.31
N ASN A 144 -11.84 -2.83 17.70
CA ASN A 144 -12.64 -4.06 17.84
C ASN A 144 -12.83 -4.77 16.49
N LEU A 145 -12.73 -4.04 15.37
CA LEU A 145 -12.78 -4.61 14.03
C LEU A 145 -11.64 -5.62 13.80
N LEU A 146 -10.48 -5.48 14.47
CA LEU A 146 -9.37 -6.44 14.39
C LEU A 146 -9.71 -7.83 14.95
N ARG A 147 -10.86 -7.98 15.64
CA ARG A 147 -11.35 -9.30 16.06
C ARG A 147 -11.92 -10.12 14.90
N ILE A 148 -12.32 -9.46 13.81
CA ILE A 148 -12.82 -10.12 12.59
C ILE A 148 -11.67 -10.95 12.00
N ARG A 149 -11.90 -12.26 11.90
CA ARG A 149 -10.86 -13.24 11.54
C ARG A 149 -10.23 -12.94 10.19
N THR A 150 -11.05 -12.70 9.16
CA THR A 150 -10.61 -12.40 7.80
C THR A 150 -9.78 -11.12 7.74
N PHE A 151 -10.21 -10.05 8.43
CA PHE A 151 -9.41 -8.83 8.54
C PHE A 151 -8.08 -9.05 9.27
N ARG A 152 -8.10 -9.76 10.42
CA ARG A 152 -6.88 -10.04 11.17
C ARG A 152 -5.86 -10.84 10.36
N ILE A 153 -6.31 -11.86 9.63
CA ILE A 153 -5.42 -12.67 8.80
C ILE A 153 -4.92 -11.87 7.59
N SER A 154 -5.85 -11.22 6.88
CA SER A 154 -5.57 -10.50 5.63
C SER A 154 -4.74 -9.26 5.82
N PHE A 155 -4.83 -8.62 6.98
CA PHE A 155 -4.12 -7.39 7.27
C PHE A 155 -3.03 -7.57 8.32
N LEU A 156 -3.36 -8.00 9.54
CA LEU A 156 -2.42 -7.93 10.67
C LEU A 156 -1.29 -8.98 10.56
N THR A 157 -1.61 -10.22 10.21
CA THR A 157 -0.62 -11.31 10.21
C THR A 157 -0.05 -11.64 8.84
N GLY A 158 -0.82 -11.49 7.76
CA GLY A 158 -0.37 -11.73 6.39
C GLY A 158 -0.09 -10.43 5.65
N GLY A 159 -1.11 -9.59 5.50
CA GLY A 159 -1.03 -8.43 4.59
C GLY A 159 -0.02 -7.36 5.02
N SER A 160 0.27 -7.23 6.31
CA SER A 160 1.31 -6.33 6.83
C SER A 160 2.69 -6.78 6.36
N LEU A 161 3.01 -8.07 6.49
CA LEU A 161 4.27 -8.66 6.03
C LEU A 161 4.41 -8.55 4.50
N ASP A 162 3.34 -8.86 3.77
CA ASP A 162 3.30 -8.64 2.31
C ASP A 162 3.50 -7.17 1.95
N THR A 163 2.83 -6.27 2.66
CA THR A 163 2.93 -4.82 2.39
C THR A 163 4.35 -4.35 2.67
N ILE A 164 4.99 -4.86 3.73
CA ILE A 164 6.38 -4.58 4.05
C ILE A 164 7.30 -5.06 2.91
N GLY A 165 7.21 -6.31 2.49
CA GLY A 165 8.07 -6.85 1.44
C GLY A 165 7.81 -6.32 0.02
N LEU A 166 6.56 -5.99 -0.31
CA LEU A 166 6.19 -5.51 -1.65
C LEU A 166 6.38 -4.01 -1.84
N SER A 167 6.20 -3.22 -0.77
CA SER A 167 6.31 -1.77 -0.87
C SER A 167 7.77 -1.31 -0.90
N SER A 168 8.67 -2.07 -0.29
CA SER A 168 10.12 -1.82 -0.30
C SER A 168 10.68 -1.87 -1.72
N VAL A 169 10.17 -2.76 -2.59
CA VAL A 169 10.56 -2.80 -4.01
C VAL A 169 10.30 -1.50 -4.75
N VAL A 170 9.21 -0.77 -4.44
CA VAL A 170 8.92 0.52 -5.09
C VAL A 170 9.96 1.58 -4.75
N PHE A 171 10.60 1.45 -3.59
CA PHE A 171 11.66 2.32 -3.13
C PHE A 171 13.04 1.84 -3.62
N LEU A 172 13.37 0.56 -3.40
CA LEU A 172 14.67 -0.02 -3.67
C LEU A 172 14.96 -0.13 -5.17
N LEU A 173 13.98 -0.49 -6.00
CA LEU A 173 14.21 -0.77 -7.42
C LEU A 173 14.62 0.49 -8.21
N PRO A 174 13.90 1.64 -8.12
CA PRO A 174 14.38 2.87 -8.75
C PRO A 174 15.73 3.35 -8.20
N LEU A 175 16.02 3.13 -6.91
CA LEU A 175 17.29 3.52 -6.30
C LEU A 175 18.45 2.65 -6.81
N MET A 176 18.24 1.33 -6.95
CA MET A 176 19.24 0.44 -7.55
C MET A 176 19.54 0.85 -8.99
N PHE A 177 18.52 1.19 -9.79
CA PHE A 177 18.75 1.66 -11.16
C PHE A 177 19.51 2.99 -11.22
N GLN A 178 19.18 3.95 -10.35
CA GLN A 178 19.82 5.26 -10.39
C GLN A 178 21.20 5.27 -9.73
N LEU A 179 21.30 4.78 -8.49
CA LEU A 179 22.53 4.83 -7.70
C LEU A 179 23.45 3.63 -7.95
N GLY A 180 22.88 2.46 -8.26
CA GLY A 180 23.63 1.24 -8.55
C GLY A 180 24.07 1.15 -10.01
N PHE A 181 23.14 1.31 -10.96
CA PHE A 181 23.40 1.20 -12.40
C PHE A 181 23.65 2.55 -13.09
N GLY A 182 23.67 3.66 -12.35
CA GLY A 182 23.96 5.00 -12.91
C GLY A 182 22.92 5.52 -13.91
N MET A 183 21.71 4.95 -13.94
CA MET A 183 20.66 5.37 -14.87
C MET A 183 20.08 6.74 -14.48
N SER A 184 19.59 7.48 -15.47
CA SER A 184 18.82 8.70 -15.20
C SER A 184 17.46 8.40 -14.57
N ALA A 185 16.85 9.38 -13.92
CA ALA A 185 15.53 9.22 -13.30
C ALA A 185 14.43 8.89 -14.33
N VAL A 186 14.52 9.40 -15.56
CA VAL A 186 13.62 9.00 -16.67
C VAL A 186 13.79 7.53 -17.03
N GLN A 187 15.03 7.04 -17.14
CA GLN A 187 15.30 5.64 -17.48
C GLN A 187 14.75 4.71 -16.39
N ALA A 188 15.08 4.95 -15.12
CA ALA A 188 14.56 4.17 -14.00
C ALA A 188 13.02 4.24 -13.91
N GLY A 189 12.43 5.42 -14.11
CA GLY A 189 10.98 5.64 -14.16
C GLY A 189 10.31 4.85 -15.29
N SER A 190 10.93 4.81 -16.47
CA SER A 190 10.40 4.08 -17.64
C SER A 190 10.39 2.56 -17.45
N LEU A 191 11.39 2.00 -16.77
CA LEU A 191 11.43 0.58 -16.44
C LEU A 191 10.38 0.23 -15.38
N THR A 192 10.33 1.00 -14.29
CA THR A 192 9.44 0.73 -13.15
C THR A 192 7.97 0.98 -13.45
N PHE A 193 7.67 1.86 -14.42
CA PHE A 193 6.34 2.06 -14.99
C PHE A 193 5.68 0.75 -15.47
N VAL A 194 6.47 -0.20 -15.98
CA VAL A 194 5.94 -1.46 -16.52
C VAL A 194 5.24 -2.31 -15.46
N ALA A 195 5.62 -2.19 -14.18
CA ALA A 195 4.91 -2.86 -13.10
C ALA A 195 3.47 -2.34 -12.96
N ALA A 196 3.24 -1.06 -13.22
CA ALA A 196 1.89 -0.47 -13.21
C ALA A 196 1.04 -1.02 -14.37
N ILE A 197 1.63 -1.23 -15.56
CA ILE A 197 0.94 -1.87 -16.68
C ILE A 197 0.55 -3.31 -16.31
N GLY A 198 1.48 -4.11 -15.80
CA GLY A 198 1.20 -5.48 -15.37
C GLY A 198 0.09 -5.54 -14.32
N SER A 199 0.11 -4.61 -13.37
CA SER A 199 -0.94 -4.49 -12.35
C SER A 199 -2.30 -4.16 -12.96
N LEU A 200 -2.34 -3.23 -13.93
CA LEU A 200 -3.57 -2.83 -14.59
C LEU A 200 -4.18 -3.99 -15.39
N VAL A 201 -3.35 -4.73 -16.13
CA VAL A 201 -3.79 -5.90 -16.91
C VAL A 201 -4.42 -6.95 -15.98
N MET A 202 -3.75 -7.29 -14.88
CA MET A 202 -4.22 -8.33 -13.96
C MET A 202 -5.58 -8.01 -13.33
N ARG A 203 -5.92 -6.73 -13.13
CA ARG A 203 -7.20 -6.32 -12.54
C ARG A 203 -8.41 -6.77 -13.36
N PHE A 204 -8.31 -6.83 -14.69
CA PHE A 204 -9.40 -7.33 -15.55
C PHE A 204 -9.67 -8.84 -15.36
N PHE A 205 -8.64 -9.59 -14.95
CA PHE A 205 -8.73 -11.03 -14.73
C PHE A 205 -9.05 -11.40 -13.27
N MET A 206 -8.89 -10.45 -12.34
CA MET A 206 -9.07 -10.65 -10.90
C MET A 206 -10.41 -11.30 -10.52
N PRO A 207 -11.58 -10.84 -11.02
CA PRO A 207 -12.85 -11.43 -10.64
C PRO A 207 -12.96 -12.90 -11.07
N ARG A 208 -12.44 -13.25 -12.25
CA ARG A 208 -12.43 -14.62 -12.76
C ARG A 208 -11.48 -15.51 -11.95
N LEU A 209 -10.30 -15.00 -11.62
CA LEU A 209 -9.31 -15.70 -10.82
C LEU A 209 -9.86 -16.03 -9.43
N LEU A 210 -10.45 -15.04 -8.75
CA LEU A 210 -11.02 -15.22 -7.41
C LEU A 210 -12.26 -16.13 -7.44
N ASN A 211 -13.12 -16.03 -8.45
CA ASN A 211 -14.27 -16.92 -8.60
C ASN A 211 -13.83 -18.39 -8.81
N HIS A 212 -12.80 -18.62 -9.62
CA HIS A 212 -12.37 -19.99 -9.93
C HIS A 212 -11.54 -20.64 -8.81
N PHE A 213 -10.66 -19.89 -8.14
CA PHE A 213 -9.71 -20.45 -7.16
C PHE A 213 -10.03 -20.10 -5.69
N GLY A 214 -10.83 -19.07 -5.43
CA GLY A 214 -11.09 -18.56 -4.09
C GLY A 214 -9.89 -17.86 -3.46
N PHE A 215 -10.11 -17.12 -2.38
CA PHE A 215 -9.07 -16.32 -1.73
C PHE A 215 -7.91 -17.16 -1.18
N LYS A 216 -8.22 -18.29 -0.51
CA LYS A 216 -7.20 -19.13 0.12
C LYS A 216 -6.19 -19.66 -0.90
N ARG A 217 -6.65 -20.29 -1.98
CA ARG A 217 -5.73 -20.90 -2.98
C ARG A 217 -4.91 -19.81 -3.68
N VAL A 218 -5.55 -18.69 -4.04
CA VAL A 218 -4.85 -17.57 -4.67
C VAL A 218 -3.75 -17.03 -3.75
N LEU A 219 -4.04 -16.70 -2.50
CA LEU A 219 -3.03 -16.17 -1.58
C LEU A 219 -1.92 -17.17 -1.27
N VAL A 220 -2.25 -18.43 -1.00
CA VAL A 220 -1.25 -19.47 -0.67
C VAL A 220 -0.33 -19.77 -1.85
N THR A 221 -0.82 -19.72 -3.09
CA THR A 221 0.00 -19.98 -4.29
C THR A 221 0.75 -18.74 -4.77
N ASN A 222 0.15 -17.55 -4.68
CA ASN A 222 0.74 -16.31 -5.15
C ASN A 222 1.84 -15.79 -4.22
N THR A 223 1.72 -16.01 -2.90
CA THR A 223 2.70 -15.50 -1.91
C THR A 223 4.13 -16.02 -2.16
N PRO A 224 4.38 -17.33 -2.36
CA PRO A 224 5.72 -17.81 -2.69
C PRO A 224 6.23 -17.27 -4.04
N ILE A 225 5.35 -17.17 -5.04
CA ILE A 225 5.74 -16.68 -6.37
C ILE A 225 6.17 -15.21 -6.27
N VAL A 226 5.38 -14.38 -5.59
CA VAL A 226 5.71 -12.96 -5.47
C VAL A 226 6.93 -12.74 -4.57
N ALA A 227 7.11 -13.54 -3.51
CA ALA A 227 8.31 -13.53 -2.68
C ALA A 227 9.58 -13.88 -3.50
N LEU A 228 9.49 -14.89 -4.36
CA LEU A 228 10.57 -15.25 -5.28
C LEU A 228 10.82 -14.15 -6.32
N LEU A 229 9.77 -13.48 -6.81
CA LEU A 229 9.91 -12.35 -7.73
C LEU A 229 10.61 -11.16 -7.06
N VAL A 230 10.29 -10.87 -5.80
CA VAL A 230 10.98 -9.85 -5.00
C VAL A 230 12.46 -10.23 -4.84
N ALA A 231 12.76 -11.45 -4.37
CA ALA A 231 14.13 -11.93 -4.19
C ALA A 231 14.92 -11.99 -5.51
N GLY A 232 14.27 -12.33 -6.62
CA GLY A 232 14.93 -12.43 -7.92
C GLY A 232 15.36 -11.07 -8.51
N PHE A 233 14.89 -9.93 -7.99
CA PHE A 233 15.52 -8.64 -8.29
C PHE A 233 16.99 -8.57 -7.82
N ALA A 234 17.42 -9.42 -6.89
CA ALA A 234 18.81 -9.57 -6.53
C ALA A 234 19.68 -10.13 -7.69
N LEU A 235 19.08 -10.86 -8.63
CA LEU A 235 19.77 -11.40 -9.80
C LEU A 235 19.88 -10.39 -10.94
N MET A 236 19.30 -9.20 -10.78
CA MET A 236 19.34 -8.15 -11.79
C MET A 236 20.79 -7.69 -12.01
N GLN A 237 21.16 -7.57 -13.27
CA GLN A 237 22.46 -7.06 -13.70
C GLN A 237 22.25 -5.95 -14.72
N GLU A 238 23.18 -5.00 -14.76
CA GLU A 238 23.18 -3.91 -15.73
C GLU A 238 23.33 -4.43 -17.18
N SER A 239 24.03 -5.55 -17.37
CA SER A 239 24.25 -6.20 -18.67
C SER A 239 23.00 -6.89 -19.25
N LEU A 240 21.93 -7.03 -18.47
CA LEU A 240 20.72 -7.71 -18.94
C LEU A 240 20.04 -6.90 -20.06
N PRO A 241 19.62 -7.55 -21.16
CA PRO A 241 18.80 -6.91 -22.16
C PRO A 241 17.54 -6.28 -21.56
N ALA A 242 17.21 -5.05 -21.98
CA ALA A 242 16.10 -4.28 -21.45
C ALA A 242 14.76 -5.03 -21.51
N TRP A 243 14.52 -5.85 -22.54
CA TRP A 243 13.29 -6.62 -22.67
C TRP A 243 13.11 -7.68 -21.56
N ILE A 244 14.22 -8.28 -21.07
CA ILE A 244 14.17 -9.22 -19.94
C ILE A 244 13.78 -8.49 -18.67
N VAL A 245 14.42 -7.33 -18.43
CA VAL A 245 14.12 -6.45 -17.30
C VAL A 245 12.65 -6.02 -17.31
N LEU A 246 12.14 -5.57 -18.46
CA LEU A 246 10.75 -5.16 -18.63
C LEU A 246 9.78 -6.34 -18.42
N ALA A 247 10.05 -7.51 -18.99
CA ALA A 247 9.23 -8.70 -18.80
C ALA A 247 9.19 -9.15 -17.33
N TYR A 248 10.32 -9.06 -16.63
CA TYR A 248 10.41 -9.40 -15.21
C TYR A 248 9.63 -8.42 -14.33
N ILE A 249 9.81 -7.11 -14.54
CA ILE A 249 9.06 -6.06 -13.83
C ILE A 249 7.56 -6.15 -14.14
N PHE A 250 7.18 -6.44 -15.39
CA PHE A 250 5.79 -6.69 -15.78
C PHE A 250 5.19 -7.84 -14.98
N THR A 251 5.90 -8.96 -14.95
CA THR A 251 5.48 -10.17 -14.21
C THR A 251 5.33 -9.86 -12.73
N PHE A 252 6.32 -9.18 -12.12
CA PHE A 252 6.20 -8.70 -10.75
C PHE A 252 4.94 -7.83 -10.55
N GLY A 253 4.65 -6.90 -11.45
CA GLY A 253 3.43 -6.09 -11.42
C GLY A 253 2.14 -6.91 -11.42
N VAL A 254 2.07 -7.96 -12.25
CA VAL A 254 0.93 -8.88 -12.30
C VAL A 254 0.73 -9.58 -10.95
N PHE A 255 1.75 -10.29 -10.45
CA PHE A 255 1.66 -11.08 -9.21
C PHE A 255 1.48 -10.20 -7.96
N ARG A 256 2.10 -9.02 -7.93
CA ARG A 256 1.86 -8.02 -6.87
C ARG A 256 0.41 -7.55 -6.87
N SER A 257 -0.18 -7.31 -8.04
CA SER A 257 -1.59 -6.92 -8.11
C SER A 257 -2.52 -8.04 -7.68
N VAL A 258 -2.19 -9.30 -7.97
CA VAL A 258 -2.91 -10.47 -7.40
C VAL A 258 -2.90 -10.41 -5.89
N GLN A 259 -1.73 -10.20 -5.28
CA GLN A 259 -1.59 -10.17 -3.83
C GLN A 259 -2.44 -9.04 -3.21
N TRP A 260 -2.23 -7.80 -3.65
CA TRP A 260 -2.90 -6.62 -3.08
C TRP A 260 -4.41 -6.61 -3.30
N ALA A 261 -4.89 -7.03 -4.47
CA ALA A 261 -6.33 -7.09 -4.70
C ALA A 261 -6.98 -8.21 -3.87
N SER A 262 -6.30 -9.35 -3.71
CA SER A 262 -6.83 -10.47 -2.92
C SER A 262 -6.89 -10.12 -1.44
N THR A 263 -5.81 -9.60 -0.85
CA THR A 263 -5.78 -9.19 0.56
C THR A 263 -6.71 -8.01 0.83
N GLY A 264 -6.78 -7.06 -0.10
CA GLY A 264 -7.73 -5.95 -0.07
C GLY A 264 -9.17 -6.46 -0.04
N ASN A 265 -9.60 -7.22 -1.05
CA ASN A 265 -10.98 -7.71 -1.11
C ASN A 265 -11.35 -8.63 0.06
N LEU A 266 -10.43 -9.50 0.51
CA LEU A 266 -10.67 -10.37 1.67
C LEU A 266 -10.78 -9.58 2.98
N SER A 267 -10.04 -8.48 3.12
CA SER A 267 -10.14 -7.60 4.29
C SER A 267 -11.52 -6.95 4.43
N TYR A 268 -12.20 -6.70 3.31
CA TYR A 268 -13.54 -6.11 3.27
C TYR A 268 -14.68 -7.15 3.29
N SER A 269 -14.38 -8.46 3.20
CA SER A 269 -15.42 -9.46 2.92
C SER A 269 -16.47 -9.59 4.02
N ASP A 270 -16.04 -9.51 5.28
CA ASP A 270 -16.91 -9.78 6.43
C ASP A 270 -17.27 -8.48 7.17
N ILE A 271 -17.10 -7.33 6.51
CA ILE A 271 -17.38 -6.02 7.09
C ILE A 271 -18.83 -5.63 6.80
N ALA A 272 -19.61 -5.40 7.86
CA ALA A 272 -20.99 -4.95 7.72
C ALA A 272 -21.07 -3.54 7.09
N PRO A 273 -22.10 -3.24 6.27
CA PRO A 273 -22.24 -1.94 5.61
C PRO A 273 -22.18 -0.74 6.57
N GLU A 274 -22.70 -0.89 7.79
CA GLU A 274 -22.73 0.14 8.83
C GLU A 274 -21.33 0.42 9.42
N GLN A 275 -20.43 -0.55 9.35
CA GLN A 275 -19.05 -0.46 9.86
C GLN A 275 -18.05 -0.04 8.79
N LEU A 276 -18.43 -0.06 7.51
CA LEU A 276 -17.55 0.12 6.36
C LEU A 276 -16.73 1.41 6.41
N ALA A 277 -17.33 2.53 6.83
CA ALA A 277 -16.62 3.81 6.93
C ALA A 277 -15.52 3.78 8.00
N ARG A 278 -15.82 3.25 9.19
CA ARG A 278 -14.85 3.10 10.29
C ARG A 278 -13.75 2.12 9.93
N PHE A 279 -14.13 1.01 9.29
CA PHE A 279 -13.21 0.01 8.80
C PHE A 279 -12.24 0.59 7.76
N SER A 280 -12.76 1.32 6.77
CA SER A 280 -11.94 1.90 5.70
C SER A 280 -10.91 2.89 6.25
N ALA A 281 -11.29 3.69 7.24
CA ALA A 281 -10.38 4.59 7.94
C ALA A 281 -9.27 3.83 8.68
N LEU A 282 -9.64 2.81 9.47
CA LEU A 282 -8.69 1.94 10.17
C LEU A 282 -7.75 1.22 9.20
N TYR A 283 -8.30 0.58 8.17
CA TYR A 283 -7.53 -0.12 7.13
C TYR A 283 -6.52 0.80 6.48
N TYR A 284 -6.93 2.01 6.08
CA TYR A 284 -6.04 2.97 5.42
C TYR A 284 -4.90 3.42 6.35
N ILE A 285 -5.21 3.72 7.62
CA ILE A 285 -4.22 4.13 8.61
C ILE A 285 -3.20 3.02 8.86
N LEU A 286 -3.67 1.79 9.06
CA LEU A 286 -2.78 0.65 9.27
C LEU A 286 -1.97 0.34 8.00
N TRP A 287 -2.58 0.44 6.82
CA TRP A 287 -1.88 0.23 5.54
C TRP A 287 -0.77 1.25 5.36
N GLN A 288 -1.05 2.53 5.63
CA GLN A 288 -0.05 3.60 5.59
C GLN A 288 1.09 3.34 6.59
N LEU A 289 0.76 2.83 7.78
CA LEU A 289 1.75 2.44 8.77
C LEU A 289 2.65 1.31 8.28
N ALA A 290 2.08 0.26 7.67
CA ALA A 290 2.84 -0.86 7.12
C ALA A 290 3.77 -0.41 5.97
N VAL A 291 3.31 0.49 5.10
CA VAL A 291 4.14 1.09 4.04
C VAL A 291 5.25 1.97 4.62
N ALA A 292 4.97 2.74 5.67
CA ALA A 292 6.01 3.53 6.32
C ALA A 292 7.09 2.64 6.97
N ILE A 293 6.67 1.57 7.65
CA ILE A 293 7.58 0.57 8.23
C ILE A 293 8.42 -0.11 7.16
N SER A 294 7.80 -0.47 6.03
CA SER A 294 8.49 -1.02 4.85
C SER A 294 9.65 -0.14 4.39
N VAL A 295 9.35 1.12 4.04
CA VAL A 295 10.34 2.03 3.46
C VAL A 295 11.40 2.40 4.50
N GLY A 296 10.99 2.64 5.75
CA GLY A 296 11.91 2.93 6.85
C GLY A 296 12.89 1.79 7.12
N LEU A 297 12.39 0.55 7.21
CA LEU A 297 13.23 -0.63 7.40
C LEU A 297 14.18 -0.85 6.22
N ALA A 298 13.68 -0.73 4.99
CA ALA A 298 14.50 -0.87 3.79
C ALA A 298 15.61 0.20 3.72
N ALA A 299 15.29 1.46 4.05
CA ALA A 299 16.26 2.55 4.09
C ALA A 299 17.30 2.37 5.21
N ALA A 300 16.87 1.97 6.40
CA ALA A 300 17.73 1.69 7.54
C ALA A 300 18.72 0.55 7.26
N LEU A 301 18.21 -0.57 6.73
CA LEU A 301 19.05 -1.72 6.36
C LEU A 301 20.00 -1.38 5.21
N LEU A 302 19.56 -0.59 4.23
CA LEU A 302 20.43 -0.10 3.16
C LEU A 302 21.56 0.79 3.71
N SER A 303 21.24 1.70 4.64
CA SER A 303 22.23 2.58 5.27
C SER A 303 23.24 1.78 6.10
N LEU A 304 22.77 0.75 6.83
CA LEU A 304 23.61 -0.16 7.60
C LEU A 304 24.56 -0.96 6.69
N LEU A 305 24.04 -1.56 5.61
CA LEU A 305 24.84 -2.33 4.66
C LEU A 305 25.88 -1.47 3.94
N ALA A 306 25.51 -0.24 3.57
CA ALA A 306 26.42 0.69 2.93
C ALA A 306 27.59 1.15 3.83
N GLY A 307 27.55 0.88 5.15
CA GLY A 307 28.68 1.07 6.06
C GLY A 307 29.23 2.50 6.12
N GLY A 308 28.38 3.51 5.88
CA GLY A 308 28.78 4.92 5.80
C GLY A 308 29.22 5.41 4.40
N GLY A 309 29.39 4.51 3.43
CA GLY A 309 29.68 4.82 2.03
C GLY A 309 28.43 5.09 1.16
N LYS A 310 28.61 5.07 -0.16
CA LYS A 310 27.51 4.97 -1.14
C LYS A 310 27.10 3.50 -1.23
N ALA A 311 25.79 3.24 -1.23
CA ALA A 311 25.27 1.89 -1.38
C ALA A 311 25.75 1.27 -2.70
N SER A 312 26.30 0.06 -2.61
CA SER A 312 26.70 -0.76 -3.74
C SER A 312 25.50 -1.54 -4.28
N VAL A 313 25.63 -2.08 -5.50
CA VAL A 313 24.60 -2.96 -6.08
C VAL A 313 24.36 -4.19 -5.18
N ASP A 314 25.41 -4.75 -4.57
CA ASP A 314 25.28 -5.94 -3.72
C ASP A 314 24.46 -5.67 -2.45
N ASP A 315 24.50 -4.45 -1.91
CA ASP A 315 23.64 -4.05 -0.78
C ASP A 315 22.15 -4.15 -1.17
N TYR A 316 21.78 -3.65 -2.35
CA TYR A 316 20.41 -3.79 -2.87
C TYR A 316 20.03 -5.26 -3.09
N ARG A 317 20.96 -6.10 -3.55
CA ARG A 317 20.70 -7.54 -3.77
C ARG A 317 20.37 -8.25 -2.46
N ILE A 318 21.14 -7.98 -1.41
CA ILE A 318 20.88 -8.54 -0.07
C ILE A 318 19.50 -8.10 0.40
N LEU A 319 19.15 -6.83 0.24
CA LEU A 319 17.83 -6.33 0.65
C LEU A 319 16.69 -6.99 -0.12
N PHE A 320 16.80 -7.17 -1.44
CA PHE A 320 15.76 -7.87 -2.20
C PHE A 320 15.53 -9.30 -1.70
N VAL A 321 16.58 -10.02 -1.31
CA VAL A 321 16.45 -11.35 -0.70
C VAL A 321 15.76 -11.26 0.67
N VAL A 322 16.17 -10.32 1.53
CA VAL A 322 15.56 -10.11 2.85
C VAL A 322 14.07 -9.77 2.73
N GLU A 323 13.71 -8.84 1.85
CA GLU A 323 12.33 -8.43 1.58
C GLU A 323 11.50 -9.57 0.98
N GLY A 324 12.11 -10.41 0.14
CA GLY A 324 11.51 -11.64 -0.36
C GLY A 324 11.21 -12.64 0.76
N LEU A 325 12.12 -12.83 1.71
CA LEU A 325 11.90 -13.68 2.88
C LEU A 325 10.81 -13.12 3.80
N ILE A 326 10.78 -11.80 4.03
CA ILE A 326 9.71 -11.13 4.80
C ILE A 326 8.36 -11.36 4.13
N THR A 327 8.29 -11.21 2.80
CA THR A 327 7.07 -11.51 2.02
C THR A 327 6.67 -12.98 2.18
N LEU A 328 7.63 -13.91 2.14
CA LEU A 328 7.35 -15.34 2.28
C LEU A 328 6.76 -15.68 3.67
N CYS A 329 7.15 -14.97 4.72
CA CYS A 329 6.60 -15.16 6.07
C CYS A 329 5.08 -14.94 6.13
N ALA A 330 4.51 -14.11 5.24
CA ALA A 330 3.06 -13.90 5.14
C ALA A 330 2.30 -15.19 4.79
N LEU A 331 2.96 -16.14 4.12
CA LEU A 331 2.38 -17.45 3.78
C LEU A 331 1.87 -18.19 5.02
N SER A 332 2.61 -18.10 6.13
CA SER A 332 2.24 -18.75 7.40
C SER A 332 0.88 -18.28 7.92
N ALA A 333 0.52 -17.03 7.67
CA ALA A 333 -0.78 -16.48 8.00
C ALA A 333 -1.86 -16.95 7.02
N TYR A 334 -1.59 -16.96 5.71
CA TYR A 334 -2.56 -17.38 4.69
C TYR A 334 -2.90 -18.86 4.72
N LEU A 335 -1.99 -19.71 5.19
CA LEU A 335 -2.28 -21.12 5.43
C LEU A 335 -3.40 -21.33 6.48
N ARG A 336 -3.62 -20.36 7.38
CA ARG A 336 -4.69 -20.38 8.39
C ARG A 336 -6.07 -19.99 7.85
N LEU A 337 -6.16 -19.56 6.59
CA LEU A 337 -7.45 -19.30 5.93
C LEU A 337 -8.21 -20.61 5.72
N THR A 338 -9.53 -20.52 5.73
CA THR A 338 -10.43 -21.61 5.34
C THR A 338 -10.92 -21.38 3.90
N PRO A 339 -11.32 -22.44 3.15
CA PRO A 339 -11.89 -22.27 1.82
C PRO A 339 -13.18 -21.42 1.78
N GLN A 340 -13.88 -21.29 2.91
CA GLN A 340 -15.11 -20.51 3.04
C GLN A 340 -14.84 -19.01 3.26
N ASP A 341 -13.63 -18.63 3.67
CA ASP A 341 -13.27 -17.24 3.95
C ASP A 341 -13.38 -16.40 2.65
N GLY A 342 -14.34 -15.48 2.62
CA GLY A 342 -14.63 -14.61 1.45
C GLY A 342 -15.33 -15.31 0.28
N ALA A 343 -15.90 -16.51 0.46
CA ALA A 343 -16.60 -17.24 -0.61
C ALA A 343 -17.80 -16.45 -1.19
N HIS A 344 -18.57 -15.77 -0.33
CA HIS A 344 -19.72 -14.94 -0.73
C HIS A 344 -19.35 -13.71 -1.57
N VAL A 345 -18.11 -13.22 -1.46
CA VAL A 345 -17.61 -12.09 -2.24
C VAL A 345 -16.99 -12.55 -3.55
N SER A 346 -16.26 -13.66 -3.53
CA SER A 346 -15.59 -14.20 -4.70
C SER A 346 -16.52 -14.92 -5.67
N GLY A 347 -17.68 -15.42 -5.19
CA GLY A 347 -18.53 -16.34 -5.93
C GLY A 347 -17.98 -17.77 -5.99
N HIS A 348 -16.85 -18.02 -5.32
CA HIS A 348 -16.22 -19.33 -5.32
C HIS A 348 -17.06 -20.34 -4.52
N GLY A 349 -17.48 -21.42 -5.19
CA GLY A 349 -18.26 -22.50 -4.56
C GLY A 349 -19.77 -22.30 -4.51
N THR A 350 -20.32 -21.17 -4.97
CA THR A 350 -21.78 -20.99 -5.08
C THR A 350 -22.41 -21.83 -6.20
N HIS A 351 -21.60 -22.36 -7.12
CA HIS A 351 -22.03 -23.33 -8.13
C HIS A 351 -22.01 -24.79 -7.66
N MET A 352 -21.52 -25.10 -6.45
CA MET A 352 -21.48 -26.47 -5.92
C MET A 352 -22.65 -26.82 -5.01
N SER A 353 -23.61 -25.91 -4.82
CA SER A 353 -24.79 -26.13 -3.95
C SER A 353 -26.12 -26.25 -4.70
N THR A 354 -26.09 -26.42 -6.03
CA THR A 354 -27.30 -26.53 -6.88
C THR A 354 -27.49 -27.89 -7.55
N ASP A 355 -26.63 -28.86 -7.27
CA ASP A 355 -26.81 -30.27 -7.63
C ASP A 355 -26.86 -31.12 -6.35
#